data_AF-A0A927X8S3-F1
#
_entry.id   AF-A0A927X8S3-F1
#
_cell.length_a   1.000
_cell.length_b   1.000
_cell.length_c   1.000
_cell.angle_alpha   90.00
_cell.angle_beta   90.00
_cell.angle_gamma   90.00
#
_symmetry.space_group_name_H-M   'P 1'
#
loop_
_entity.id
_entity.type
_entity.pdbx_description
1 polymer ?
#
loop_
_entity_poly.entity_id
_entity_poly.type
_entity_poly.pdbx_seq_one_letter_code
_entity_poly.pdbx_strand_id
1 'polypeptide(L)'
;MKRGFTLIEVMAVITILAVIGLIAVIAVDKVIKDNNQKLYDVQVSNIEDAARTWGAKNIKYLPDNDFETISIPLLILKQEGLIDKDITNQKTGEKFFDDMYIDITYKDGIYNYNLIENSGGTISDNLDSPTIIIYDTINKEISLGNSLEIDGIVILRDGTIFELNSGSSYVSEDTNFNSNKVGEYYYKIIVNDGKSFTVTRKITVK
;
A
#
# COMPACT_ATOMS: atom_id res chain seq x y z
N MET A 1 15.47 -66.67 15.99
CA MET A 1 14.08 -66.27 16.27
C MET A 1 14.01 -64.74 16.24
N LYS A 2 13.23 -64.14 15.33
CA LYS A 2 13.01 -62.68 15.34
C LYS A 2 11.85 -62.40 16.30
N ARG A 3 12.12 -61.72 17.42
CA ARG A 3 11.07 -61.24 18.34
C ARG A 3 10.47 -59.98 17.71
N GLY A 4 9.18 -60.03 17.38
CA GLY A 4 8.42 -58.87 16.93
C GLY A 4 8.00 -58.00 18.12
N PHE A 5 7.80 -56.70 17.88
CA PHE A 5 7.24 -55.78 18.87
C PHE A 5 5.80 -56.18 19.24
N THR A 6 5.43 -55.95 20.50
CA THR A 6 4.07 -56.19 20.97
C THR A 6 3.16 -55.01 20.61
N LEU A 7 1.85 -55.28 20.50
CA LEU A 7 0.86 -54.25 20.11
C LEU A 7 0.88 -53.04 21.06
N ILE A 8 1.00 -53.29 22.37
CA ILE A 8 0.98 -52.24 23.39
C ILE A 8 2.21 -51.31 23.29
N GLU A 9 3.38 -51.85 22.94
CA GLU A 9 4.61 -51.07 22.73
C GLU A 9 4.46 -50.15 21.51
N VAL A 10 3.87 -50.66 20.42
CA VAL A 10 3.60 -49.84 19.23
C VAL A 10 2.58 -48.74 19.53
N MET A 11 1.53 -49.03 20.32
CA MET A 11 0.55 -48.03 20.72
C MET A 11 1.15 -46.94 21.60
N ALA A 12 2.02 -47.29 22.55
CA ALA A 12 2.71 -46.33 23.41
C ALA A 12 3.62 -45.39 22.60
N VAL A 13 4.30 -45.90 21.57
CA VAL A 13 5.14 -45.06 20.70
C VAL A 13 4.28 -44.12 19.85
N ILE A 14 3.18 -44.61 19.27
CA ILE A 14 2.28 -43.79 18.44
C ILE A 14 1.64 -42.67 19.27
N THR A 15 1.21 -42.94 20.50
CA THR A 15 0.62 -41.90 21.36
C THR A 15 1.62 -40.82 21.75
N ILE A 16 2.87 -41.20 22.08
CA ILE A 16 3.94 -40.24 22.35
C ILE A 16 4.22 -39.39 21.11
N LEU A 17 4.33 -40.01 19.92
CA LEU A 17 4.55 -39.29 18.67
C LEU A 17 3.39 -38.34 18.34
N ALA A 18 2.14 -38.73 18.62
CA ALA A 18 0.98 -37.88 18.39
C ALA A 18 1.01 -36.62 19.28
N VAL A 19 1.34 -36.75 20.56
CA VAL A 19 1.45 -35.61 21.48
C VAL A 19 2.59 -34.68 21.06
N ILE A 20 3.76 -35.23 20.72
CA ILE A 20 4.89 -34.44 20.23
C ILE A 20 4.53 -33.73 18.92
N GLY A 21 3.83 -34.41 18.02
CA GLY A 21 3.37 -33.85 16.75
C GLY A 21 2.44 -32.64 16.92
N LEU A 22 1.49 -32.71 17.85
CA LEU A 22 0.58 -31.59 18.13
C LEU A 22 1.33 -30.34 18.65
N ILE A 23 2.30 -30.52 19.54
CA ILE A 23 3.13 -29.42 20.06
C ILE A 23 3.99 -28.81 18.94
N ALA A 24 4.56 -29.66 18.09
CA ALA A 24 5.40 -29.24 16.98
C ALA A 24 4.65 -28.35 15.97
N VAL A 25 3.39 -28.68 15.65
CA VAL A 25 2.57 -27.87 14.72
C VAL A 25 2.42 -26.43 15.21
N ILE A 26 2.04 -26.23 16.48
CA ILE A 26 1.85 -24.89 17.06
C ILE A 26 3.16 -24.08 17.03
N ALA A 27 4.28 -24.73 17.36
CA ALA A 27 5.59 -24.10 17.36
C ALA A 27 6.03 -23.67 15.95
N VAL A 28 5.85 -24.54 14.96
CA VAL A 28 6.17 -24.27 13.55
C VAL A 28 5.29 -23.15 13.00
N ASP A 29 3.98 -23.18 13.27
CA ASP A 29 3.04 -22.14 12.83
C ASP A 29 3.44 -20.75 13.36
N LYS A 30 3.88 -20.67 14.61
CA LYS A 30 4.36 -19.41 15.19
C LYS A 30 5.62 -18.91 14.46
N VAL A 31 6.59 -19.80 14.24
CA VAL A 31 7.85 -19.45 13.54
C VAL A 31 7.55 -18.96 12.11
N ILE A 32 6.64 -19.61 11.40
CA ILE A 32 6.24 -19.19 10.04
C ILE A 32 5.61 -17.80 10.08
N LYS A 33 4.66 -17.55 10.99
CA LYS A 33 4.02 -16.23 11.13
C LYS A 33 5.02 -15.13 11.47
N ASP A 34 5.93 -15.39 12.41
CA ASP A 34 6.96 -14.43 12.81
C ASP A 34 7.92 -14.13 11.65
N ASN A 35 8.27 -15.14 10.83
CA ASN A 35 9.10 -14.96 9.65
C ASN A 35 8.38 -14.17 8.55
N ASN A 36 7.11 -14.48 8.29
CA ASN A 36 6.30 -13.76 7.31
C ASN A 36 6.14 -12.29 7.69
N GLN A 37 5.97 -11.99 8.99
CA GLN A 37 5.94 -10.61 9.49
C GLN A 37 7.27 -9.89 9.23
N LYS A 38 8.41 -10.50 9.55
CA LYS A 38 9.73 -9.90 9.29
C LYS A 38 9.97 -9.64 7.80
N LEU A 39 9.60 -10.58 6.94
CA LEU A 39 9.75 -10.40 5.50
C LEU A 39 8.82 -9.30 4.97
N TYR A 40 7.62 -9.17 5.53
CA TYR A 40 6.74 -8.05 5.26
C TYR A 40 7.39 -6.72 5.65
N ASP A 41 7.94 -6.62 6.86
CA ASP A 41 8.57 -5.39 7.34
C ASP A 41 9.78 -4.98 6.47
N VAL A 42 10.58 -5.96 6.02
CA VAL A 42 11.66 -5.73 5.05
C VAL A 42 11.11 -5.22 3.72
N GLN A 43 9.99 -5.77 3.25
CA GLN A 43 9.37 -5.35 1.99
C GLN A 43 8.83 -3.91 2.08
N VAL A 44 8.23 -3.53 3.20
CA VAL A 44 7.79 -2.15 3.47
C VAL A 44 8.99 -1.21 3.52
N SER A 45 10.06 -1.57 4.24
CA SER A 45 11.29 -0.79 4.28
C SER A 45 11.89 -0.57 2.88
N ASN A 46 11.89 -1.60 2.02
CA ASN A 46 12.36 -1.47 0.65
C ASN A 46 11.50 -0.50 -0.18
N ILE A 47 10.18 -0.49 0.05
CA ILE A 47 9.26 0.47 -0.59
C ILE A 47 9.56 1.90 -0.11
N GLU A 48 9.77 2.09 1.19
CA GLU A 48 10.12 3.39 1.76
C GLU A 48 11.48 3.90 1.27
N ASP A 49 12.47 3.02 1.11
CA ASP A 49 13.78 3.38 0.55
C ASP A 49 13.71 3.71 -0.95
N ALA A 50 12.86 3.01 -1.71
CA ALA A 50 12.56 3.38 -3.09
C ALA A 50 11.88 4.75 -3.17
N ALA A 51 10.91 5.03 -2.29
CA ALA A 51 10.25 6.34 -2.19
C ALA A 51 11.22 7.45 -1.77
N ARG A 52 12.18 7.16 -0.88
CA ARG A 52 13.26 8.08 -0.51
C ARG A 52 14.14 8.41 -1.71
N THR A 53 14.49 7.40 -2.50
CA THR A 53 15.26 7.57 -3.74
C THR A 53 14.49 8.40 -4.76
N TRP A 54 13.19 8.16 -4.90
CA TRP A 54 12.30 8.96 -5.74
C TRP A 54 12.26 10.42 -5.28
N GLY A 55 12.04 10.67 -3.99
CA GLY A 55 11.97 12.01 -3.42
C GLY A 55 13.27 12.79 -3.61
N ALA A 56 14.43 12.14 -3.47
CA ALA A 56 15.74 12.76 -3.71
C ALA A 56 15.93 13.20 -5.17
N LYS A 57 15.34 12.49 -6.15
CA LYS A 57 15.34 12.89 -7.57
C LYS A 57 14.31 13.97 -7.89
N ASN A 58 13.26 14.03 -7.09
CA ASN A 58 12.04 14.80 -7.36
C ASN A 58 11.75 15.86 -6.28
N ILE A 59 12.81 16.47 -5.73
CA ILE A 59 12.73 17.45 -4.62
C ILE A 59 11.71 18.55 -4.89
N LYS A 60 11.56 18.99 -6.15
CA LYS A 60 10.59 20.02 -6.56
C LYS A 60 9.12 19.69 -6.26
N TYR A 61 8.78 18.42 -5.99
CA TYR A 61 7.44 17.98 -5.62
C TYR A 61 7.29 17.71 -4.13
N LEU A 62 8.40 17.69 -3.38
CA LEU A 62 8.35 17.45 -1.95
C LEU A 62 7.81 18.67 -1.19
N PRO A 63 7.14 18.44 -0.06
CA PRO A 63 6.69 19.54 0.79
C PRO A 63 7.89 20.21 1.48
N ASP A 64 7.79 21.53 1.65
CA ASP A 64 8.82 22.33 2.33
C ASP A 64 8.33 22.89 3.68
N ASN A 65 7.01 22.89 3.93
CA ASN A 65 6.45 23.34 5.19
C ASN A 65 6.21 22.18 6.15
N ASP A 66 6.36 22.46 7.43
CA ASP A 66 6.21 21.48 8.49
C ASP A 66 4.79 20.90 8.52
N PHE A 67 4.68 19.57 8.67
CA PHE A 67 3.46 18.77 8.64
C PHE A 67 2.74 18.67 7.28
N GLU A 68 3.29 19.24 6.21
CA GLU A 68 2.77 18.99 4.87
C GLU A 68 3.14 17.59 4.38
N THR A 69 2.23 17.00 3.62
CA THR A 69 2.34 15.63 3.12
C THR A 69 2.02 15.60 1.64
N ILE A 70 2.80 14.83 0.89
CA ILE A 70 2.43 14.40 -0.46
C ILE A 70 2.22 12.89 -0.44
N SER A 71 1.31 12.40 -1.27
CA SER A 71 1.09 10.97 -1.46
C SER A 71 1.49 10.58 -2.87
N ILE A 72 2.41 9.63 -3.00
CA ILE A 72 2.83 9.08 -4.27
C ILE A 72 2.37 7.63 -4.43
N PRO A 73 1.98 7.20 -5.63
CA PRO A 73 1.55 5.83 -5.87
C PRO A 73 2.76 4.90 -6.06
N LEU A 74 2.66 3.67 -5.58
CA LEU A 74 3.68 2.63 -5.72
C LEU A 74 4.03 2.36 -7.19
N LEU A 75 3.06 2.53 -8.09
CA LEU A 75 3.26 2.47 -9.54
C LEU A 75 4.44 3.32 -10.03
N ILE A 76 4.62 4.55 -9.50
CA ILE A 76 5.70 5.44 -9.96
C ILE A 76 7.08 4.87 -9.63
N LEU A 77 7.20 4.19 -8.48
CA LEU A 77 8.45 3.56 -8.05
C LEU A 77 8.79 2.37 -8.95
N LYS A 78 7.78 1.59 -9.35
CA LYS A 78 7.93 0.48 -10.30
C LYS A 78 8.26 0.98 -11.71
N GLN A 79 7.61 2.06 -12.17
CA GLN A 79 7.83 2.68 -13.47
C GLN A 79 9.25 3.23 -13.61
N GLU A 80 9.76 3.87 -12.58
CA GLU A 80 11.14 4.38 -12.53
C GLU A 80 12.19 3.27 -12.28
N GLY A 81 11.77 2.02 -12.08
CA GLY A 81 12.66 0.89 -11.81
C GLY A 81 13.39 1.00 -10.46
N LEU A 82 12.82 1.72 -9.51
CA LEU A 82 13.36 1.88 -8.15
C LEU A 82 13.06 0.68 -7.25
N ILE A 83 12.07 -0.12 -7.62
CA ILE A 83 11.67 -1.33 -6.91
C ILE A 83 11.24 -2.42 -7.91
N ASP A 84 11.33 -3.66 -7.48
CA ASP A 84 10.85 -4.82 -8.25
C ASP A 84 9.36 -4.68 -8.58
N LYS A 85 9.00 -5.10 -9.80
CA LYS A 85 7.62 -5.04 -10.30
C LYS A 85 6.71 -6.03 -9.57
N ASP A 86 7.27 -7.20 -9.24
CA ASP A 86 6.57 -8.32 -8.62
C ASP A 86 6.89 -8.41 -7.12
N ILE A 87 6.47 -7.40 -6.36
CA ILE A 87 6.57 -7.40 -4.89
C ILE A 87 5.33 -8.01 -4.26
N THR A 88 5.54 -8.92 -3.30
CA THR A 88 4.49 -9.72 -2.65
C THR A 88 4.40 -9.41 -1.17
N ASN A 89 3.18 -9.25 -0.68
CA ASN A 89 2.87 -9.13 0.73
C ASN A 89 2.94 -10.52 1.39
N GLN A 90 3.96 -10.73 2.22
CA GLN A 90 4.22 -12.03 2.87
C GLN A 90 3.19 -12.40 3.96
N LYS A 91 2.35 -11.45 4.40
CA LYS A 91 1.23 -11.72 5.31
C LYS A 91 0.06 -12.37 4.58
N THR A 92 -0.23 -11.93 3.36
CA THR A 92 -1.40 -12.38 2.58
C THR A 92 -1.03 -13.38 1.48
N GLY A 93 0.22 -13.38 1.02
CA GLY A 93 0.68 -14.11 -0.16
C GLY A 93 0.31 -13.42 -1.49
N GLU A 94 -0.29 -12.23 -1.43
CA GLU A 94 -0.76 -11.49 -2.61
C GLU A 94 0.24 -10.39 -3.03
N LYS A 95 0.22 -9.99 -4.31
CA LYS A 95 1.05 -8.87 -4.78
C LYS A 95 0.60 -7.55 -4.12
N PHE A 96 1.55 -6.64 -3.88
CA PHE A 96 1.21 -5.25 -3.55
C PHE A 96 0.55 -4.59 -4.77
N PHE A 97 -0.57 -3.90 -4.55
CA PHE A 97 -1.29 -3.21 -5.61
C PHE A 97 -0.53 -1.97 -6.08
N ASP A 98 -0.54 -1.73 -7.39
CA ASP A 98 0.15 -0.59 -8.02
C ASP A 98 -0.44 0.76 -7.59
N ASP A 99 -1.71 0.77 -7.21
CA ASP A 99 -2.46 1.93 -6.72
C ASP A 99 -2.36 2.13 -5.20
N MET A 100 -1.48 1.39 -4.50
CA MET A 100 -1.13 1.72 -3.11
C MET A 100 -0.31 3.00 -3.06
N TYR A 101 -0.50 3.79 -2.00
CA TYR A 101 0.16 5.08 -1.80
C TYR A 101 1.17 5.07 -0.67
N ILE A 102 2.20 5.87 -0.85
CA ILE A 102 3.22 6.19 0.14
C ILE A 102 3.07 7.67 0.48
N ASP A 103 2.79 7.97 1.74
CA ASP A 103 2.77 9.32 2.28
C ASP A 103 4.19 9.75 2.59
N ILE A 104 4.58 10.93 2.12
CA ILE A 104 5.86 11.59 2.37
C ILE A 104 5.56 12.87 3.13
N THR A 105 5.82 12.87 4.44
CA THR A 105 5.53 13.98 5.34
C THR A 105 6.82 14.69 5.76
N TYR A 106 6.88 16.01 5.56
CA TYR A 106 7.97 16.81 6.09
C TYR A 106 7.68 17.16 7.55
N LYS A 107 8.59 16.78 8.45
CA LYS A 107 8.45 17.08 9.88
C LYS A 107 9.81 17.30 10.52
N ASP A 108 9.98 18.43 11.21
CA ASP A 108 11.18 18.76 11.99
C ASP A 108 12.49 18.67 11.15
N GLY A 109 12.44 19.04 9.87
CA GLY A 109 13.60 18.99 8.97
C GLY A 109 13.89 17.63 8.34
N ILE A 110 13.00 16.64 8.52
CA ILE A 110 13.16 15.26 8.04
C ILE A 110 11.92 14.83 7.26
N TYR A 111 12.14 14.17 6.12
CA TYR A 111 11.08 13.47 5.39
C TYR A 111 10.81 12.10 6.01
N ASN A 112 9.57 11.89 6.43
CA ASN A 112 9.06 10.61 6.90
C ASN A 112 8.27 9.95 5.77
N TYR A 113 8.51 8.66 5.55
CA TYR A 113 7.88 7.88 4.49
C TYR A 113 7.01 6.83 5.16
N ASN A 114 5.76 6.69 4.72
CA ASN A 114 4.82 5.75 5.31
C ASN A 114 3.96 5.10 4.22
N LEU A 115 4.09 3.78 4.06
CA LEU A 115 3.22 3.03 3.16
C LEU A 115 1.81 2.95 3.77
N ILE A 116 0.81 3.47 3.04
CA ILE A 116 -0.57 3.40 3.51
C ILE A 116 -1.17 2.08 3.06
N GLU A 117 -1.28 1.16 4.02
CA GLU A 117 -1.96 -0.12 3.82
C GLU A 117 -3.43 0.11 3.38
N ASN A 118 -3.91 -0.70 2.43
CA ASN A 118 -5.29 -0.68 1.93
C ASN A 118 -5.72 0.61 1.18
N SER A 119 -4.76 1.40 0.71
CA SER A 119 -5.00 2.57 -0.15
C SER A 119 -5.30 2.25 -1.62
N GLY A 120 -5.10 0.99 -2.00
CA GLY A 120 -5.29 0.47 -3.35
C GLY A 120 -6.40 -0.58 -3.45
N GLY A 121 -6.80 -0.93 -4.67
CA GLY A 121 -7.86 -1.90 -4.92
C GLY A 121 -8.03 -2.34 -6.37
N THR A 122 -7.13 -1.95 -7.28
CA THR A 122 -7.14 -2.33 -8.69
C THR A 122 -5.88 -3.09 -9.13
N ILE A 123 -5.99 -3.77 -10.28
CA ILE A 123 -5.12 -4.83 -10.81
C ILE A 123 -3.62 -4.46 -10.74
N SER A 124 -2.78 -5.39 -10.25
CA SER A 124 -1.35 -5.23 -9.94
C SER A 124 -0.37 -5.24 -11.13
N ASP A 125 -0.86 -5.12 -12.37
CA ASP A 125 -0.03 -5.34 -13.57
C ASP A 125 -0.34 -4.30 -14.66
N ASN A 126 -0.30 -3.00 -14.34
CA ASN A 126 -0.45 -1.96 -15.35
C ASN A 126 0.66 -0.92 -15.33
N LEU A 127 1.90 -1.38 -15.54
CA LEU A 127 3.10 -0.55 -15.46
C LEU A 127 3.10 0.63 -16.44
N ASP A 128 2.37 0.57 -17.55
CA ASP A 128 2.21 1.69 -18.46
C ASP A 128 0.88 2.43 -18.25
N SER A 129 0.31 2.44 -17.05
CA SER A 129 -0.83 3.32 -16.74
C SER A 129 -0.36 4.75 -16.48
N PRO A 130 -1.24 5.75 -16.69
CA PRO A 130 -1.00 7.08 -16.14
C PRO A 130 -0.96 7.02 -14.61
N THR A 131 -0.51 8.07 -13.95
CA THR A 131 -0.44 8.12 -12.48
C THR A 131 -0.77 9.49 -11.92
N ILE A 132 -0.99 9.54 -10.60
CA ILE A 132 -1.45 10.75 -9.89
C ILE A 132 -0.63 10.90 -8.61
N ILE A 133 -0.05 12.06 -8.39
CA ILE A 133 0.53 12.46 -7.11
C ILE A 133 -0.44 13.43 -6.45
N ILE A 134 -0.75 13.20 -5.18
CA ILE A 134 -1.66 14.04 -4.41
C ILE A 134 -0.84 14.90 -3.45
N TYR A 135 -1.09 16.20 -3.39
CA TYR A 135 -0.44 17.13 -2.46
C TYR A 135 -1.18 17.21 -1.11
N ASP A 136 -1.49 16.04 -0.58
CA ASP A 136 -2.13 15.82 0.72
C ASP A 136 -1.99 14.34 1.08
N THR A 137 -2.41 13.95 2.28
CA THR A 137 -2.61 12.53 2.62
C THR A 137 -3.83 11.97 1.90
N ILE A 138 -3.78 10.68 1.55
CA ILE A 138 -4.92 9.95 0.99
C ILE A 138 -6.04 9.69 2.01
N ASN A 139 -5.73 9.72 3.32
CA ASN A 139 -6.69 9.57 4.41
C ASN A 139 -6.90 10.93 5.07
N LYS A 140 -7.90 11.68 4.62
CA LYS A 140 -8.11 13.08 5.03
C LYS A 140 -9.23 13.21 6.04
N GLU A 141 -9.00 14.02 7.06
CA GLU A 141 -10.05 14.48 7.98
C GLU A 141 -10.42 15.92 7.67
N ILE A 142 -11.72 16.22 7.63
CA ILE A 142 -12.24 17.58 7.45
C ILE A 142 -13.34 17.86 8.47
N SER A 143 -13.53 19.13 8.80
CA SER A 143 -14.65 19.58 9.63
C SER A 143 -15.96 19.62 8.85
N LEU A 144 -17.06 19.36 9.54
CA LEU A 144 -18.42 19.48 9.00
C LEU A 144 -18.63 20.83 8.30
N GLY A 145 -19.09 20.78 7.05
CA GLY A 145 -19.37 21.94 6.21
C GLY A 145 -18.19 22.46 5.39
N ASN A 146 -16.96 21.99 5.63
CA ASN A 146 -15.80 22.43 4.84
C ASN A 146 -15.79 21.77 3.46
N SER A 147 -15.33 22.52 2.44
CA SER A 147 -15.03 21.97 1.13
C SER A 147 -13.84 21.01 1.19
N LEU A 148 -13.85 20.01 0.32
CA LEU A 148 -12.70 19.14 0.09
C LEU A 148 -11.88 19.76 -1.04
N GLU A 149 -10.66 20.19 -0.73
CA GLU A 149 -9.67 20.61 -1.71
C GLU A 149 -8.81 19.40 -2.10
N ILE A 150 -8.55 19.25 -3.39
CA ILE A 150 -7.77 18.15 -3.94
C ILE A 150 -6.77 18.74 -4.92
N ASP A 151 -5.55 18.86 -4.45
CA ASP A 151 -4.43 19.33 -5.25
C ASP A 151 -3.47 18.18 -5.53
N GLY A 152 -2.75 18.30 -6.64
CA GLY A 152 -1.83 17.27 -7.09
C GLY A 152 -1.40 17.47 -8.53
N ILE A 153 -0.74 16.46 -9.07
CA ILE A 153 -0.35 16.40 -10.48
C ILE A 153 -0.73 15.06 -11.08
N VAL A 154 -1.08 15.11 -12.36
CA VAL A 154 -1.33 13.94 -13.21
C VAL A 154 -0.13 13.77 -14.13
N ILE A 155 0.30 12.51 -14.28
CA ILE A 155 1.37 12.11 -15.19
C ILE A 155 0.77 11.11 -16.19
N LEU A 156 0.73 11.49 -17.47
CA LEU A 156 0.24 10.63 -18.54
C LEU A 156 1.30 9.61 -18.98
N ARG A 157 0.87 8.60 -19.74
CA ARG A 157 1.75 7.54 -20.26
C ARG A 157 2.86 8.03 -21.18
N ASP A 158 2.64 9.16 -21.86
CA ASP A 158 3.63 9.80 -22.72
C ASP A 158 4.60 10.72 -21.96
N GLY A 159 4.45 10.81 -20.63
CA GLY A 159 5.25 11.66 -19.75
C GLY A 159 4.74 13.10 -19.62
N THR A 160 3.61 13.45 -20.22
CA THR A 160 2.98 14.76 -20.03
C THR A 160 2.54 14.93 -18.57
N ILE A 161 2.89 16.07 -17.96
CA ILE A 161 2.56 16.40 -16.57
C ILE A 161 1.68 17.65 -16.55
N PHE A 162 0.57 17.62 -15.80
CA PHE A 162 -0.29 18.78 -15.57
C PHE A 162 -0.90 18.75 -14.17
N GLU A 163 -1.31 19.91 -13.68
CA GLU A 163 -1.99 20.04 -12.38
C GLU A 163 -3.32 19.31 -12.37
N LEU A 164 -3.58 18.58 -11.29
CA LEU A 164 -4.83 17.87 -11.08
C LEU A 164 -5.99 18.88 -11.03
N ASN A 165 -6.79 18.91 -12.09
CA ASN A 165 -7.97 19.73 -12.20
C ASN A 165 -9.14 18.86 -12.67
N SER A 166 -10.26 18.92 -11.96
CA SER A 166 -11.50 18.14 -12.19
C SER A 166 -12.20 18.40 -13.54
N GLY A 167 -11.60 19.21 -14.43
CA GLY A 167 -12.14 19.58 -15.74
C GLY A 167 -11.28 19.17 -16.94
N SER A 168 -10.17 18.47 -16.73
CA SER A 168 -9.38 17.92 -17.85
C SER A 168 -10.11 16.74 -18.50
N SER A 169 -9.93 16.52 -19.81
CA SER A 169 -10.53 15.38 -20.52
C SER A 169 -10.03 14.01 -20.05
N TYR A 170 -8.97 13.98 -19.25
CA TYR A 170 -8.31 12.77 -18.75
C TYR A 170 -8.75 12.42 -17.32
N VAL A 171 -9.28 13.37 -16.57
CA VAL A 171 -9.64 13.19 -15.15
C VAL A 171 -11.15 13.09 -15.02
N SER A 172 -11.61 12.11 -14.27
CA SER A 172 -13.01 11.99 -13.84
C SER A 172 -13.07 11.61 -12.36
N GLU A 173 -14.16 11.96 -11.71
CA GLU A 173 -14.35 11.78 -10.28
C GLU A 173 -15.59 10.93 -10.03
N ASP A 174 -15.49 9.96 -9.13
CA ASP A 174 -16.59 9.13 -8.64
C ASP A 174 -16.61 9.20 -7.11
N THR A 175 -17.61 9.86 -6.56
CA THR A 175 -17.70 10.05 -5.12
C THR A 175 -19.14 10.12 -4.62
N ASN A 176 -19.33 9.63 -3.40
CA ASN A 176 -20.53 9.84 -2.60
C ASN A 176 -20.32 10.90 -1.50
N PHE A 177 -19.26 11.72 -1.61
CA PHE A 177 -18.83 12.65 -0.59
C PHE A 177 -19.92 13.69 -0.25
N ASN A 178 -20.15 13.87 1.05
CA ASN A 178 -21.06 14.88 1.58
C ASN A 178 -20.47 15.56 2.81
N SER A 179 -19.90 16.75 2.63
CA SER A 179 -19.30 17.53 3.71
C SER A 179 -20.32 18.00 4.76
N ASN A 180 -21.62 17.98 4.46
CA ASN A 180 -22.68 18.43 5.38
C ASN A 180 -23.20 17.32 6.30
N LYS A 181 -22.62 16.12 6.25
CA LYS A 181 -23.01 15.00 7.10
C LYS A 181 -21.78 14.29 7.64
N VAL A 182 -21.71 14.16 8.96
CA VAL A 182 -20.66 13.39 9.66
C VAL A 182 -20.65 11.94 9.15
N GLY A 183 -19.47 11.42 8.85
CA GLY A 183 -19.30 10.07 8.35
C GLY A 183 -18.00 9.85 7.59
N GLU A 184 -17.80 8.61 7.16
CA GLU A 184 -16.71 8.23 6.27
C GLU A 184 -17.21 8.18 4.82
N TYR A 185 -16.46 8.80 3.92
CA TYR A 185 -16.75 8.89 2.50
C TYR A 185 -15.56 8.40 1.69
N TYR A 186 -15.84 7.95 0.47
CA TYR A 186 -14.80 7.57 -0.48
C TYR A 186 -14.85 8.51 -1.69
N TYR A 187 -13.70 9.07 -2.01
CA TYR A 187 -13.52 9.92 -3.18
C TYR A 187 -12.57 9.23 -4.15
N LYS A 188 -13.08 8.86 -5.31
CA LYS A 188 -12.27 8.22 -6.35
C LYS A 188 -11.94 9.22 -7.43
N ILE A 189 -10.68 9.27 -7.80
CA ILE A 189 -10.20 10.05 -8.94
C ILE A 189 -9.65 9.05 -9.94
N ILE A 190 -10.15 9.14 -11.18
CA ILE A 190 -9.80 8.23 -12.25
C ILE A 190 -9.11 9.06 -13.33
N VAL A 191 -7.87 8.71 -13.64
CA VAL A 191 -7.16 9.23 -14.81
C VAL A 191 -7.19 8.19 -15.92
N ASN A 192 -7.57 8.61 -17.13
CA ASN A 192 -7.65 7.75 -18.30
C ASN A 192 -7.11 8.44 -19.55
N ASP A 193 -6.04 7.90 -20.13
CA ASP A 193 -5.45 8.34 -21.40
C ASP A 193 -5.35 7.19 -22.43
N GLY A 194 -6.18 6.15 -22.27
CA GLY A 194 -6.15 4.88 -22.99
C GLY A 194 -5.82 3.69 -22.07
N LYS A 195 -5.22 3.95 -20.91
CA LYS A 195 -5.28 3.07 -19.74
C LYS A 195 -5.75 3.87 -18.54
N SER A 196 -6.35 3.20 -17.56
CA SER A 196 -6.87 3.85 -16.36
C SER A 196 -5.98 3.65 -15.16
N PHE A 197 -5.93 4.66 -14.30
CA PHE A 197 -5.39 4.60 -12.95
C PHE A 197 -6.39 5.28 -12.01
N THR A 198 -6.67 4.62 -10.89
CA THR A 198 -7.67 5.08 -9.93
C THR A 198 -7.00 5.27 -8.58
N VAL A 199 -7.21 6.43 -7.97
CA VAL A 199 -6.91 6.65 -6.55
C VAL A 199 -8.21 6.65 -5.77
N THR A 200 -8.22 5.96 -4.63
CA THR A 200 -9.33 6.00 -3.69
C THR A 200 -8.87 6.71 -2.42
N ARG A 201 -9.43 7.89 -2.15
CA ARG A 201 -9.20 8.64 -0.91
C ARG A 201 -10.31 8.35 0.09
N LYS A 202 -9.94 8.09 1.35
CA LYS A 202 -10.88 8.00 2.46
C LYS A 202 -10.98 9.37 3.11
N ILE A 203 -12.19 9.92 3.17
CA ILE A 203 -12.48 11.24 3.74
C ILE A 203 -13.37 11.07 4.97
N THR A 204 -12.90 11.52 6.12
CA THR A 204 -13.66 11.51 7.38
C THR A 204 -14.17 12.92 7.67
N VAL A 205 -15.49 13.09 7.66
CA VAL A 205 -16.15 14.34 8.04
C VAL A 205 -16.52 14.25 9.53
N LYS A 206 -16.03 15.18 10.34
CA LYS A 206 -16.26 15.23 11.79
C LYS A 206 -16.72 16.59 12.30
#